data_AF-A0A2G9Q8G4-F1
#
_entry.id   AF-A0A2G9Q8G4-F1
#
_cell.length_a   1.000
_cell.length_b   1.000
_cell.length_c   1.000
_cell.angle_alpha   90.00
_cell.angle_beta   90.00
_cell.angle_gamma   90.00
#
_symmetry.space_group_name_H-M   'P 1'
#
loop_
_entity.id
_entity.type
_entity.pdbx_description
1 polymer ?
#
loop_
_entity_poly.entity_id
_entity_poly.type
_entity_poly.pdbx_seq_one_letter_code
_entity_poly.pdbx_strand_id
1 'polypeptide(L)'
;MSVMDGEHVALDCAILSRSRPESQLAVSWFFHGGSRSAELETILSTDRSGVWSPLSPRWEGRLQQIQLSPTAFKLRVPRVTAGDSGNFSCSVQEWMMGARGDWYLLAQDEALIGSVTVKGKGM
;
A
#
# COMPACT_ATOMS: atom_id res chain seq x y z
N MET A 1 -1.60 -13.62 -7.67
CA MET A 1 -1.67 -14.67 -6.62
C MET A 1 -3.10 -15.09 -6.43
N SER A 2 -3.32 -16.36 -6.05
CA SER A 2 -4.64 -16.86 -5.67
C SER A 2 -4.64 -17.27 -4.22
N VAL A 3 -5.69 -16.91 -3.49
CA VAL A 3 -5.89 -17.20 -2.06
C VAL A 3 -7.33 -17.66 -1.83
N MET A 4 -7.58 -18.41 -0.76
CA MET A 4 -8.93 -18.85 -0.41
C MET A 4 -9.67 -17.79 0.40
N ASP A 5 -10.99 -17.79 0.30
CA ASP A 5 -11.86 -16.94 1.12
C ASP A 5 -11.59 -17.12 2.63
N GLY A 6 -11.41 -16.01 3.32
CA GLY A 6 -11.08 -15.94 4.75
C GLY A 6 -9.60 -16.03 5.08
N GLU A 7 -8.71 -16.28 4.10
CA GLU A 7 -7.26 -16.22 4.30
C GLU A 7 -6.75 -14.77 4.38
N HIS A 8 -5.43 -14.61 4.51
CA HIS A 8 -4.78 -13.31 4.50
C HIS A 8 -3.91 -13.15 3.25
N VAL A 9 -3.83 -11.92 2.77
CA VAL A 9 -2.92 -11.51 1.71
C VAL A 9 -1.81 -10.65 2.32
N ALA A 10 -0.58 -10.85 1.85
CA ALA A 10 0.56 -10.01 2.17
C ALA A 10 1.21 -9.53 0.87
N LEU A 11 1.39 -8.22 0.73
CA LEU A 11 1.94 -7.57 -0.45
C LEU A 11 3.16 -6.76 -0.02
N ASP A 12 4.28 -6.95 -0.71
CA ASP A 12 5.56 -6.30 -0.42
C ASP A 12 5.76 -5.10 -1.33
N CYS A 13 6.23 -3.98 -0.76
CA CYS A 13 6.67 -2.78 -1.46
C CYS A 13 8.12 -2.50 -1.05
N ALA A 14 9.04 -2.66 -2.00
CA ALA A 14 10.47 -2.52 -1.78
C ALA A 14 11.02 -1.32 -2.55
N ILE A 15 11.78 -0.46 -1.87
CA ILE A 15 12.42 0.71 -2.46
C ILE A 15 13.83 0.30 -2.90
N LEU A 16 14.05 0.28 -4.21
CA LEU A 16 15.31 -0.17 -4.81
C LEU A 16 16.43 0.87 -4.70
N SER A 17 16.09 2.16 -4.70
CA SER A 17 17.03 3.25 -4.56
C SER A 17 16.41 4.40 -3.77
N ARG A 18 17.19 4.98 -2.87
CA ARG A 18 16.85 6.23 -2.18
C ARG A 18 17.84 7.31 -2.56
N SER A 19 17.36 8.53 -2.73
CA SER A 19 18.21 9.67 -3.02
C SER A 19 19.16 9.96 -1.86
N ARG A 20 18.67 9.81 -0.62
CA ARG A 20 19.39 10.21 0.61
C ARG A 20 19.11 9.24 1.78
N PRO A 21 20.11 8.80 2.56
CA PRO A 21 19.89 7.93 3.72
C PRO A 21 18.98 8.54 4.81
N GLU A 22 19.02 9.86 4.97
CA GLU A 22 18.26 10.64 5.95
C GLU A 22 16.85 11.05 5.49
N SER A 23 16.49 10.75 4.23
CA SER A 23 15.14 11.01 3.75
C SER A 23 14.09 10.21 4.53
N GLN A 24 12.88 10.72 4.60
CA GLN A 24 11.75 9.99 5.15
C GLN A 24 10.80 9.59 4.02
N LEU A 25 10.15 8.44 4.19
CA LEU A 25 9.27 7.87 3.19
C LEU A 25 7.81 7.95 3.66
N ALA A 26 6.94 8.43 2.79
CA ALA A 26 5.50 8.30 2.92
C ALA A 26 5.02 7.24 1.92
N VAL A 27 4.21 6.28 2.38
CA VAL A 27 3.77 5.14 1.57
C VAL A 27 2.26 5.15 1.45
N SER A 28 1.78 5.05 0.22
CA SER A 28 0.37 4.92 -0.14
C SER A 28 0.13 3.63 -0.89
N TRP A 29 -0.98 2.96 -0.58
CA TRP A 29 -1.45 1.76 -1.24
C TRP A 29 -2.74 2.03 -1.97
N PHE A 30 -2.86 1.45 -3.16
CA PHE A 30 -4.04 1.62 -3.99
C PHE A 30 -4.61 0.26 -4.40
N PHE A 31 -5.92 0.22 -4.51
CA PHE A 31 -6.67 -0.90 -5.04
C PHE A 31 -7.32 -0.51 -6.35
N HIS A 32 -7.08 -1.33 -7.37
CA HIS A 32 -7.74 -1.27 -8.65
C HIS A 32 -8.71 -2.44 -8.68
N GLY A 33 -10.01 -2.15 -8.62
CA GLY A 33 -11.04 -3.18 -8.58
C GLY A 33 -10.96 -4.15 -9.77
N GLY A 34 -11.60 -5.32 -9.64
CA GLY A 34 -11.53 -6.39 -10.64
C GLY A 34 -12.23 -6.11 -11.99
N SER A 35 -12.84 -4.93 -12.19
CA SER A 35 -13.46 -4.54 -13.47
C SER A 35 -12.69 -3.42 -14.14
N ARG A 36 -12.75 -3.35 -15.48
CA ARG A 36 -12.08 -2.29 -16.28
C ARG A 36 -12.61 -0.87 -16.01
N SER A 37 -13.73 -0.73 -15.30
CA SER A 37 -14.35 0.55 -14.94
C SER A 37 -14.16 0.91 -13.47
N ALA A 38 -13.46 0.08 -12.68
CA ALA A 38 -13.23 0.38 -11.29
C ALA A 38 -12.25 1.55 -11.16
N GLU A 39 -12.67 2.59 -10.46
CA GLU A 39 -11.82 3.74 -10.14
C GLU A 39 -10.68 3.32 -9.20
N LEU A 40 -9.57 4.05 -9.27
CA LEU A 40 -8.44 3.89 -8.36
C LEU A 40 -8.86 4.28 -6.95
N GLU A 41 -8.81 3.33 -6.02
CA GLU A 41 -9.12 3.58 -4.61
C GLU A 41 -7.83 3.70 -3.80
N THR A 42 -7.63 4.81 -3.08
CA THR A 42 -6.55 4.89 -2.08
C THR A 42 -7.01 4.19 -0.81
N ILE A 43 -6.40 3.05 -0.49
CA ILE A 43 -6.89 2.18 0.58
C ILE A 43 -6.16 2.39 1.91
N LEU A 44 -4.90 2.84 1.85
CA LEU A 44 -4.10 3.14 3.03
C LEU A 44 -3.01 4.14 2.64
N SER A 45 -2.80 5.18 3.43
CA SER A 45 -1.67 6.09 3.26
C SER A 45 -1.07 6.39 4.62
N THR A 46 0.26 6.44 4.65
CA THR A 46 1.05 6.89 5.79
C THR A 46 1.79 8.14 5.42
N ASP A 47 1.67 9.17 6.24
CA ASP A 47 2.51 10.34 6.12
C ASP A 47 3.95 10.03 6.55
N ARG A 48 4.82 11.04 6.49
CA ARG A 48 6.23 10.89 6.89
C ARG A 48 6.46 10.42 8.32
N SER A 49 5.51 10.70 9.20
CA SER A 49 5.58 10.40 10.63
C SER A 49 5.04 9.01 10.94
N GLY A 50 4.57 8.29 9.90
CA GLY A 50 3.94 6.99 10.01
C GLY A 50 2.49 7.06 10.48
N VAL A 51 1.89 8.26 10.55
CA VAL A 51 0.49 8.43 10.91
C VAL A 51 -0.37 8.06 9.70
N TRP A 52 -1.37 7.23 9.96
CA TRP A 52 -2.31 6.74 8.95
C TRP A 52 -3.55 7.61 8.89
N SER A 53 -4.13 7.70 7.70
CA SER A 53 -5.44 8.29 7.47
C SER A 53 -6.40 7.20 6.95
N PRO A 54 -7.61 7.03 7.51
CA PRO A 54 -8.61 6.14 6.94
C PRO A 54 -9.16 6.80 5.66
N LEU A 55 -8.90 6.19 4.51
CA LEU A 55 -9.25 6.77 3.20
C LEU A 55 -10.37 6.02 2.47
N SER A 56 -10.70 4.80 2.90
CA SER A 56 -11.81 4.04 2.34
C SER A 56 -12.67 3.37 3.43
N PRO A 57 -14.00 3.65 3.47
CA PRO A 57 -14.93 2.98 4.38
C PRO A 57 -14.95 1.46 4.23
N ARG A 58 -14.66 0.93 3.03
CA ARG A 58 -14.63 -0.51 2.75
C ARG A 58 -13.44 -1.21 3.43
N TRP A 59 -12.33 -0.48 3.58
CA TRP A 59 -11.06 -1.02 4.07
C TRP A 59 -10.76 -0.61 5.52
N GLU A 60 -11.54 0.32 6.07
CA GLU A 60 -11.40 0.85 7.42
C GLU A 60 -11.32 -0.27 8.47
N GLY A 61 -10.29 -0.18 9.33
CA GLY A 61 -10.03 -1.16 10.38
C GLY A 61 -9.60 -2.56 9.91
N ARG A 62 -9.52 -2.84 8.60
CA ARG A 62 -9.08 -4.15 8.07
C ARG A 62 -7.60 -4.18 7.72
N LEU A 63 -7.05 -3.08 7.22
CA LEU A 63 -5.70 -3.04 6.67
C LEU A 63 -4.63 -2.82 7.73
N GLN A 64 -3.45 -3.41 7.50
CA GLN A 64 -2.26 -3.19 8.32
C GLN A 64 -1.05 -2.93 7.44
N GLN A 65 -0.38 -1.80 7.66
CA GLN A 65 0.96 -1.57 7.10
C GLN A 65 2.01 -1.97 8.13
N ILE A 66 3.01 -2.72 7.69
CA ILE A 66 4.15 -3.13 8.49
C ILE A 66 5.40 -2.60 7.80
N GLN A 67 6.19 -1.79 8.51
CA GLN A 67 7.52 -1.40 8.06
C GLN A 67 8.52 -2.50 8.46
N LEU A 68 9.07 -3.19 7.48
CA LEU A 68 10.04 -4.28 7.67
C LEU A 68 11.47 -3.75 7.80
N SER A 69 11.78 -2.64 7.13
CA SER A 69 13.04 -1.91 7.18
C SER A 69 12.81 -0.44 6.76
N PRO A 70 13.83 0.43 6.79
CA PRO A 70 13.72 1.78 6.23
C PRO A 70 13.34 1.84 4.74
N THR A 71 13.44 0.72 4.00
CA THR A 71 13.20 0.64 2.55
C THR A 71 12.26 -0.50 2.14
N ALA A 72 11.58 -1.13 3.09
CA ALA A 72 10.69 -2.25 2.82
C ALA A 72 9.42 -2.16 3.68
N PHE A 73 8.28 -2.21 3.00
CA PHE A 73 6.96 -2.10 3.60
C PHE A 73 6.08 -3.27 3.15
N LYS A 74 5.13 -3.65 4.01
CA LYS A 74 4.21 -4.75 3.76
C LYS A 74 2.79 -4.32 4.07
N LEU A 75 1.89 -4.52 3.11
CA LEU A 75 0.45 -4.43 3.34
C LEU A 75 -0.09 -5.83 3.68
N ARG A 76 -0.82 -5.92 4.78
CA ARG A 76 -1.60 -7.11 5.15
C ARG A 76 -3.09 -6.84 5.03
N VAL A 77 -3.77 -7.76 4.35
CA VAL A 77 -5.22 -7.80 4.21
C VAL A 77 -5.72 -9.10 4.86
N PRO A 78 -6.25 -9.07 6.09
CA PRO A 78 -6.80 -10.24 6.75
C PRO A 78 -8.21 -10.54 6.27
N ARG A 79 -8.61 -11.82 6.32
CA ARG A 79 -9.97 -12.30 6.03
C ARG A 79 -10.50 -11.77 4.70
N VAL A 80 -9.75 -12.03 3.63
CA VAL A 80 -10.12 -11.60 2.28
C VAL A 80 -11.40 -12.28 1.81
N THR A 81 -12.18 -11.55 1.02
CA THR A 81 -13.43 -12.03 0.42
C THR A 81 -13.35 -11.95 -1.11
N ALA A 82 -14.27 -12.61 -1.82
CA ALA A 82 -14.34 -12.56 -3.29
C ALA A 82 -14.26 -11.12 -3.85
N GLY A 83 -14.89 -10.15 -3.18
CA GLY A 83 -14.87 -8.74 -3.56
C GLY A 83 -13.49 -8.09 -3.50
N ASP A 84 -12.58 -8.61 -2.67
CA ASP A 84 -11.21 -8.10 -2.50
C ASP A 84 -10.27 -8.55 -3.64
N SER A 85 -10.79 -9.29 -4.63
CA SER A 85 -10.05 -9.60 -5.86
C SER A 85 -9.84 -8.35 -6.71
N GLY A 86 -8.60 -8.13 -7.13
CA GLY A 86 -8.21 -6.94 -7.90
C GLY A 86 -6.69 -6.77 -7.92
N ASN A 87 -6.24 -5.62 -8.42
CA ASN A 87 -4.83 -5.29 -8.49
C ASN A 87 -4.46 -4.29 -7.39
N PHE A 88 -3.25 -4.41 -6.87
CA PHE A 88 -2.74 -3.52 -5.84
C PHE A 88 -1.46 -2.84 -6.34
N SER A 89 -1.36 -1.53 -6.13
CA SER A 89 -0.12 -0.76 -6.31
C SER A 89 0.32 -0.10 -5.02
N CYS A 90 1.60 0.21 -4.92
CA CYS A 90 2.14 1.10 -3.88
C CYS A 90 2.76 2.32 -4.56
N SER A 91 2.56 3.51 -3.99
CA SER A 91 3.35 4.70 -4.29
C SER A 91 4.16 5.11 -3.07
N VAL A 92 5.41 5.48 -3.32
CA VAL A 92 6.33 5.94 -2.30
C VAL A 92 6.77 7.36 -2.65
N GLN A 93 6.61 8.26 -1.69
CA GLN A 93 7.14 9.61 -1.75
C GLN A 93 8.37 9.71 -0.83
N GLU A 94 9.50 10.14 -1.39
CA GLU A 94 10.72 10.43 -0.65
C GLU A 94 10.79 11.92 -0.32
N TRP A 95 11.04 12.23 0.94
CA TRP A 95 11.04 13.60 1.41
C TRP A 95 12.28 13.93 2.25
N MET A 96 12.67 15.22 2.22
CA MET A 96 13.77 15.75 3.00
C MET A 96 13.39 17.06 3.68
N MET A 97 13.94 17.27 4.88
CA MET A 97 13.79 18.52 5.62
C MET A 97 14.85 19.49 5.13
N GLY A 98 14.43 20.64 4.64
CA GLY A 98 15.30 21.75 4.29
C GLY A 98 15.89 22.43 5.53
N ALA A 99 16.92 23.25 5.32
CA ALA A 99 17.62 23.95 6.40
C ALA A 99 16.71 24.89 7.22
N ARG A 100 15.56 25.30 6.68
CA ARG A 100 14.59 26.15 7.38
C ARG A 100 13.47 25.35 8.07
N GLY A 101 13.56 24.02 8.07
CA GLY A 101 12.57 23.11 8.67
C GLY A 101 11.38 22.76 7.75
N ASP A 102 11.36 23.29 6.53
CA ASP A 102 10.38 22.98 5.50
C ASP A 102 10.64 21.61 4.85
N TRP A 103 9.60 20.79 4.73
CA TRP A 103 9.69 19.52 4.04
C TRP A 103 9.46 19.70 2.54
N TYR A 104 10.28 19.05 1.72
CA TYR A 104 10.11 19.03 0.27
C TYR A 104 10.25 17.62 -0.30
N LEU A 105 9.52 17.38 -1.40
CA LEU A 105 9.51 16.11 -2.11
C LEU A 105 10.78 15.98 -2.95
N LEU A 106 11.53 14.91 -2.75
CA LEU A 106 12.71 14.58 -3.53
C LEU A 106 12.35 13.74 -4.75
N ALA A 107 11.52 12.71 -4.54
CA ALA A 107 11.13 11.76 -5.55
C ALA A 107 9.79 11.13 -5.21
N GLN A 108 9.10 10.66 -6.25
CA GLN A 108 7.91 9.84 -6.10
C GLN A 108 7.95 8.76 -7.18
N ASP A 109 7.60 7.54 -6.80
CA ASP A 109 7.43 6.44 -7.73
C ASP A 109 6.20 5.62 -7.37
N GLU A 110 5.64 4.91 -8.34
CA GLU A 110 4.52 3.99 -8.16
C GLU A 110 4.79 2.67 -8.87
N ALA A 111 4.55 1.57 -8.17
CA ALA A 111 4.73 0.22 -8.70
C ALA A 111 3.45 -0.61 -8.54
N LEU A 112 3.08 -1.31 -9.61
CA LEU A 112 2.11 -2.40 -9.54
C LEU A 112 2.73 -3.57 -8.77
N ILE A 113 2.15 -3.92 -7.62
CA ILE A 113 2.66 -5.00 -6.77
C ILE A 113 2.13 -6.36 -7.23
N GLY A 114 0.87 -6.42 -7.66
CA GLY A 114 0.33 -7.62 -8.26
C GLY A 114 -1.19 -7.71 -8.25
N SER A 115 -1.68 -8.79 -8.85
CA SER A 115 -3.10 -9.14 -8.90
C SER A 115 -3.42 -10.20 -7.84
N VAL A 116 -4.51 -10.01 -7.10
CA VAL A 116 -5.04 -10.93 -6.09
C VAL A 116 -6.36 -11.51 -6.61
N THR A 117 -6.49 -12.83 -6.57
CA THR A 117 -7.72 -13.55 -6.88
C THR A 117 -8.14 -14.35 -5.67
N VAL A 118 -9.31 -14.03 -5.10
CA VAL A 118 -9.87 -14.78 -3.97
C VAL A 118 -10.81 -15.86 -4.51
N LYS A 119 -10.49 -17.11 -4.23
CA LYS A 119 -11.30 -18.27 -4.60
C LYS A 119 -12.32 -18.55 -3.51
N GLY A 120 -13.57 -18.80 -3.90
CA GLY A 120 -14.59 -19.27 -2.97
C GLY A 120 -14.16 -20.59 -2.32
N LYS A 121 -14.51 -20.78 -1.05
CA LYS A 121 -14.49 -22.11 -0.46
C LYS A 121 -15.53 -22.94 -1.21
N GLY A 122 -15.07 -23.98 -1.91
CA GLY A 122 -15.97 -24.95 -2.51
C GLY A 122 -16.96 -25.44 -1.46
N MET A 123 -18.23 -25.49 -1.84
CA MET A 123 -19.31 -25.99 -1.02
C MET A 123 -19.14 -27.48 -0.73
#